data_AF-A0A2P7SLB1-F1
#
_entry.id   AF-A0A2P7SLB1-F1
#
_cell.length_a   1.000
_cell.length_b   1.000
_cell.length_c   1.000
_cell.angle_alpha   90.00
_cell.angle_beta   90.00
_cell.angle_gamma   90.00
#
_symmetry.space_group_name_H-M   'P 1'
#
loop_
_entity.id
_entity.type
_entity.pdbx_description
1 polymer ?
#
loop_
_entity_poly.entity_id
_entity_poly.type
_entity_poly.pdbx_seq_one_letter_code
_entity_poly.pdbx_strand_id
1 'polypeptide(L)'
;MRILRNNGLTIALMVAFLFSIGGMGLSGWNAHNENLVDHGQAAIGFLAYLASGDFISAVFENWESEFLQMAAYVMLTAFLFQRGSAESRDPDEPEGKLPSIPPKLRSWHPFKRFLYSYSLGIAMALLFALSFVAHVSGSLAAANEEALLHGGELDTLGSHLVSARFWFESFQNWQSEFLSTAVLVVLSIFLRFHGSPESKPVDAPDESTGA
;
A
#
# COMPACT_ATOMS: atom_id res chain seq x y z
N MET A 1 -29.20 7.41 7.83
CA MET A 1 -29.18 6.51 6.65
C MET A 1 -28.38 7.06 5.47
N ARG A 2 -28.49 8.36 5.09
CA ARG A 2 -27.76 8.92 3.93
C ARG A 2 -26.22 8.83 4.04
N ILE A 3 -25.64 9.10 5.21
CA ILE A 3 -24.18 8.98 5.44
C ILE A 3 -23.72 7.53 5.28
N LEU A 4 -24.42 6.58 5.92
CA LEU A 4 -24.12 5.14 5.82
C LEU A 4 -24.22 4.64 4.37
N ARG A 5 -25.26 5.04 3.64
CA ARG A 5 -25.42 4.65 2.23
C ARG A 5 -24.35 5.26 1.33
N ASN A 6 -24.03 6.54 1.53
CA ASN A 6 -23.10 7.27 0.65
C ASN A 6 -21.63 6.94 0.93
N ASN A 7 -21.30 6.38 2.10
CA ASN A 7 -19.93 6.04 2.50
C ASN A 7 -19.81 4.55 2.88
N GLY A 8 -20.73 3.71 2.42
CA GLY A 8 -20.83 2.31 2.84
C GLY A 8 -19.56 1.52 2.57
N LEU A 9 -18.93 1.72 1.40
CA LEU A 9 -17.67 1.08 1.04
C LEU A 9 -16.54 1.48 2.02
N THR A 10 -16.33 2.77 2.22
CA THR A 10 -15.30 3.27 3.15
C THR A 10 -15.56 2.80 4.59
N ILE A 11 -16.82 2.82 5.05
CA ILE A 11 -17.16 2.35 6.40
C ILE A 11 -16.86 0.86 6.54
N ALA A 12 -17.25 0.04 5.57
CA ALA A 12 -16.98 -1.40 5.58
C ALA A 12 -15.48 -1.68 5.61
N LEU A 13 -14.71 -1.01 4.74
CA LEU A 13 -13.24 -1.15 4.70
C LEU A 13 -12.59 -0.67 6.00
N MET A 14 -13.01 0.46 6.56
CA MET A 14 -12.46 0.96 7.83
C MET A 14 -12.81 0.06 9.02
N VAL A 15 -13.99 -0.55 9.04
CA VAL A 15 -14.34 -1.55 10.07
C VAL A 15 -13.46 -2.79 9.93
N ALA A 16 -13.29 -3.32 8.72
CA ALA A 16 -12.40 -4.45 8.47
C ALA A 16 -10.94 -4.14 8.85
N PHE A 17 -10.47 -2.94 8.50
CA PHE A 17 -9.15 -2.44 8.89
C PHE A 17 -9.00 -2.34 10.40
N LEU A 18 -9.94 -1.69 11.12
CA LEU A 18 -9.89 -1.55 12.58
C LEU A 18 -9.92 -2.89 13.29
N PHE A 19 -10.72 -3.83 12.78
CA PHE A 19 -10.74 -5.21 13.27
C PHE A 19 -9.38 -5.89 13.07
N SER A 20 -8.80 -5.75 11.88
CA SER A 20 -7.53 -6.41 11.51
C SER A 20 -6.33 -5.83 12.28
N ILE A 21 -6.20 -4.50 12.35
CA ILE A 21 -5.11 -3.85 13.12
C ILE A 21 -5.27 -4.05 14.62
N GLY A 22 -6.51 -4.13 15.13
CA GLY A 22 -6.77 -4.50 16.52
C GLY A 22 -6.37 -5.95 16.80
N GLY A 23 -6.71 -6.87 15.90
CA GLY A 23 -6.29 -8.28 15.97
C GLY A 23 -4.77 -8.44 15.91
N MET A 24 -4.11 -7.75 14.98
CA MET A 24 -2.65 -7.70 14.87
C MET A 24 -2.01 -7.14 16.14
N GLY A 25 -2.54 -6.04 16.69
CA GLY A 25 -2.05 -5.46 17.94
C GLY A 25 -2.13 -6.45 19.11
N LEU A 26 -3.29 -7.09 19.31
CA LEU A 26 -3.49 -8.02 20.44
C LEU A 26 -2.69 -9.32 20.28
N SER A 27 -2.68 -9.91 19.08
CA SER A 27 -1.95 -11.16 18.83
C SER A 27 -0.44 -10.93 18.88
N GLY A 28 0.05 -9.88 18.23
CA GLY A 28 1.46 -9.51 18.26
C GLY A 28 1.95 -9.15 19.65
N TRP A 29 1.14 -8.44 20.47
CA TRP A 29 1.50 -8.14 21.85
C TRP A 29 1.75 -9.41 22.68
N ASN A 30 0.90 -10.44 22.53
CA ASN A 30 1.09 -11.70 23.23
C ASN A 30 2.34 -12.44 22.73
N ALA A 31 2.51 -12.57 21.40
CA ALA A 31 3.67 -13.22 20.82
C ALA A 31 5.00 -12.54 21.21
N HIS A 32 5.01 -11.21 21.22
CA HIS A 32 6.17 -10.42 21.64
C HIS A 32 6.49 -10.64 23.13
N ASN A 33 5.49 -10.66 24.00
CA ASN A 33 5.70 -10.95 25.42
C ASN A 33 6.14 -12.39 25.68
N GLU A 34 5.67 -13.37 24.91
CA GLU A 34 6.18 -14.74 24.96
C GLU A 34 7.67 -14.78 24.62
N ASN A 35 8.09 -14.10 23.55
CA ASN A 35 9.50 -14.00 23.18
C ASN A 35 10.34 -13.33 24.28
N LEU A 36 9.86 -12.24 24.87
CA LEU A 36 10.54 -11.58 26.00
C LEU A 36 10.71 -12.53 27.19
N VAL A 37 9.67 -13.25 27.56
CA VAL A 37 9.70 -14.20 28.69
C VAL A 37 10.66 -15.36 28.41
N ASP A 38 10.68 -15.89 27.18
CA ASP A 38 11.62 -16.93 26.76
C ASP A 38 13.08 -16.47 26.85
N HIS A 39 13.33 -15.18 26.68
CA HIS A 39 14.64 -14.54 26.86
C HIS A 39 14.88 -14.04 28.31
N GLY A 40 14.01 -14.38 29.25
CA GLY A 40 14.13 -14.00 30.67
C GLY A 40 13.88 -12.52 30.95
N GLN A 41 13.26 -11.79 30.01
CA GLN A 41 12.85 -10.40 30.16
C GLN A 41 11.43 -10.29 30.76
N ALA A 42 11.13 -9.12 31.30
CA ALA A 42 9.79 -8.82 31.79
C ALA A 42 8.85 -8.48 30.63
N ALA A 43 7.63 -9.02 30.67
CA ALA A 43 6.56 -8.66 29.75
C ALA A 43 6.25 -7.15 29.82
N ILE A 44 5.95 -6.56 28.66
CA ILE A 44 5.58 -5.15 28.53
C ILE A 44 4.06 -4.99 28.40
N GLY A 45 3.57 -3.81 28.77
CA GLY A 45 2.15 -3.45 28.62
C GLY A 45 1.78 -3.17 27.16
N PHE A 46 0.50 -3.33 26.81
CA PHE A 46 0.00 -3.18 25.45
C PHE A 46 0.37 -1.85 24.78
N LEU A 47 0.25 -0.72 25.50
CA LEU A 47 0.62 0.59 24.93
C LEU A 47 2.12 0.74 24.67
N ALA A 48 2.97 0.08 25.46
CA ALA A 48 4.41 0.05 25.22
C ALA A 48 4.72 -0.78 23.97
N TYR A 49 4.03 -1.91 23.78
CA TYR A 49 4.13 -2.71 22.57
C TYR A 49 3.71 -1.95 21.31
N LEU A 50 2.62 -1.17 21.34
CA LEU A 50 2.23 -0.35 20.17
C LEU A 50 3.26 0.72 19.79
N ALA A 51 4.19 1.06 20.69
CA ALA A 51 5.29 1.97 20.44
C ALA A 51 6.63 1.24 20.19
N SER A 52 6.64 -0.11 20.21
CA SER A 52 7.85 -0.90 19.99
C SER A 52 8.27 -0.88 18.52
N GLY A 53 9.54 -1.20 18.29
CA GLY A 53 10.06 -1.39 16.94
C GLY A 53 9.30 -2.50 16.20
N ASP A 54 9.00 -3.59 16.90
CA ASP A 54 8.34 -4.77 16.36
C ASP A 54 6.95 -4.44 15.77
N PHE A 55 6.10 -3.72 16.53
CA PHE A 55 4.79 -3.31 16.04
C PHE A 55 4.87 -2.27 14.92
N ILE A 56 5.71 -1.24 15.09
CA ILE A 56 5.86 -0.17 14.10
C ILE A 56 6.40 -0.74 12.79
N SER A 57 7.41 -1.61 12.86
CA SER A 57 7.98 -2.29 11.70
C SER A 57 6.89 -3.05 10.95
N ALA A 58 6.19 -3.96 11.64
CA ALA A 58 5.20 -4.80 10.99
C ALA A 58 4.04 -4.00 10.35
N VAL A 59 3.58 -2.91 10.99
CA VAL A 59 2.52 -2.07 10.42
C VAL A 59 3.01 -1.35 9.17
N PHE A 60 4.16 -0.70 9.25
CA PHE A 60 4.63 0.15 8.16
C PHE A 60 5.30 -0.62 7.03
N GLU A 61 5.83 -1.82 7.30
CA GLU A 61 6.26 -2.79 6.27
C GLU A 61 5.10 -3.10 5.31
N ASN A 62 3.92 -3.41 5.86
CA ASN A 62 2.70 -3.65 5.07
C ASN A 62 2.19 -2.38 4.39
N TRP A 63 2.13 -1.25 5.11
CA TRP A 63 1.59 -0.02 4.51
C TRP A 63 2.50 0.53 3.42
N GLU A 64 3.82 0.36 3.57
CA GLU A 64 4.79 0.71 2.54
C GLU A 64 4.50 -0.04 1.25
N SER A 65 4.31 -1.37 1.29
CA SER A 65 4.05 -2.17 0.09
C SER A 65 2.73 -1.79 -0.58
N GLU A 66 1.67 -1.60 0.21
CA GLU A 66 0.35 -1.20 -0.29
C GLU A 66 0.37 0.17 -0.98
N PHE A 67 1.01 1.17 -0.37
CA PHE A 67 1.10 2.49 -0.99
C PHE A 67 2.05 2.51 -2.19
N LEU A 68 3.13 1.71 -2.16
CA LEU A 68 4.00 1.55 -3.33
C LEU A 68 3.24 0.93 -4.49
N GLN A 69 2.50 -0.15 -4.25
CA GLN A 69 1.70 -0.83 -5.25
C GLN A 69 0.64 0.10 -5.81
N MET A 70 -0.12 0.81 -4.97
CA MET A 70 -1.15 1.75 -5.44
C MET A 70 -0.56 2.94 -6.21
N ALA A 71 0.59 3.47 -5.76
CA ALA A 71 1.30 4.52 -6.49
C ALA A 71 1.75 4.02 -7.87
N ALA A 72 2.38 2.85 -7.93
CA ALA A 72 2.81 2.22 -9.16
C ALA A 72 1.61 1.92 -10.06
N TYR A 73 0.53 1.38 -9.53
CA TYR A 73 -0.69 1.08 -10.27
C TYR A 73 -1.26 2.32 -10.95
N VAL A 74 -1.52 3.40 -10.19
CA VAL A 74 -2.05 4.66 -10.72
C VAL A 74 -1.15 5.28 -11.79
N MET A 75 0.18 5.21 -11.61
CA MET A 75 1.12 5.78 -12.57
C MET A 75 1.27 4.90 -13.81
N LEU A 76 1.50 3.61 -13.63
CA LEU A 76 1.76 2.67 -14.72
C LEU A 76 0.54 2.51 -15.62
N THR A 77 -0.69 2.42 -15.08
CA THR A 77 -1.90 2.33 -15.90
C THR A 77 -2.18 3.59 -16.71
N ALA A 78 -1.66 4.74 -16.28
CA ALA A 78 -1.75 5.99 -17.03
C ALA A 78 -0.74 6.08 -18.19
N PHE A 79 0.37 5.34 -18.15
CA PHE A 79 1.45 5.44 -19.14
C PHE A 79 1.69 4.17 -19.96
N LEU A 80 1.32 3.00 -19.45
CA LEU A 80 1.49 1.70 -20.08
C LEU A 80 0.14 1.18 -20.59
N PHE A 81 0.19 0.48 -21.71
CA PHE A 81 -0.97 -0.12 -22.34
C PHE A 81 -0.87 -1.65 -22.29
N GLN A 82 -1.98 -2.28 -21.90
CA GLN A 82 -2.19 -3.72 -21.94
C GLN A 82 -3.52 -4.00 -22.67
N ARG A 83 -3.42 -4.48 -23.91
CA ARG A 83 -4.60 -4.80 -24.73
C ARG A 83 -5.55 -5.74 -24.00
N GLY A 84 -6.83 -5.37 -23.99
CA GLY A 84 -7.92 -6.14 -23.42
C GLY A 84 -8.12 -5.96 -21.91
N SER A 85 -7.21 -5.28 -21.21
CA SER A 85 -7.32 -5.05 -19.77
C SER A 85 -8.35 -3.97 -19.46
N ALA A 86 -9.07 -4.13 -18.34
CA ALA A 86 -9.95 -3.07 -17.81
C ALA A 86 -9.16 -1.86 -17.30
N GLU A 87 -7.88 -2.06 -16.96
CA GLU A 87 -7.12 -1.13 -16.10
C GLU A 87 -6.25 -0.14 -16.88
N SER A 88 -5.88 -0.49 -18.11
CA SER A 88 -5.04 0.38 -18.95
C SER A 88 -5.86 1.15 -19.96
N ARG A 89 -5.33 2.26 -20.45
CA ARG A 89 -5.98 3.05 -21.49
C ARG A 89 -5.55 2.59 -22.89
N ASP A 90 -6.51 2.43 -23.79
CA ASP A 90 -6.25 2.22 -25.21
C ASP A 90 -5.62 3.48 -25.86
N PRO A 91 -4.39 3.39 -26.39
CA PRO A 91 -3.72 4.53 -27.03
C PRO A 91 -4.34 4.90 -28.39
N ASP A 92 -5.04 3.96 -29.04
CA ASP A 92 -5.65 4.15 -30.36
C ASP A 92 -7.09 4.72 -30.27
N GLU A 93 -7.65 4.83 -29.05
CA GLU A 93 -8.92 5.50 -28.84
C GLU A 93 -8.83 7.01 -29.16
N PRO A 94 -9.81 7.58 -29.90
CA PRO A 94 -9.79 9.00 -30.26
C PRO A 94 -9.66 9.91 -29.04
N GLU A 95 -8.78 10.92 -29.11
CA GLU A 95 -8.46 11.89 -28.03
C GLU A 95 -9.69 12.57 -27.39
N GLY A 96 -10.87 12.51 -28.01
CA GLY A 96 -12.13 13.10 -27.54
C GLY A 96 -12.73 12.49 -26.27
N LYS A 97 -12.23 11.35 -25.77
CA LYS A 97 -12.63 10.76 -24.47
C LYS A 97 -11.75 11.19 -23.29
N LEU A 98 -10.62 11.87 -23.53
CA LEU A 98 -9.81 12.39 -22.43
C LEU A 98 -10.62 13.47 -21.69
N PRO A 99 -10.74 13.40 -20.35
CA PRO A 99 -11.28 14.53 -19.60
C PRO A 99 -10.36 15.73 -19.82
N SER A 100 -10.78 16.64 -20.71
CA SER A 100 -10.02 17.84 -21.01
C SER A 100 -9.84 18.66 -19.73
N ILE A 101 -8.66 19.29 -19.56
CA ILE A 101 -8.44 20.21 -18.42
C ILE A 101 -9.58 21.23 -18.43
N PRO A 102 -10.43 21.25 -17.39
CA PRO A 102 -11.61 22.12 -17.36
C PRO A 102 -11.20 23.56 -17.58
N PRO A 103 -12.00 24.39 -18.27
CA PRO A 103 -11.65 25.78 -18.55
C PRO A 103 -11.20 26.57 -17.30
N LYS A 104 -11.85 26.29 -16.15
CA LYS A 104 -11.51 26.88 -14.85
C LYS A 104 -10.08 26.57 -14.38
N LEU A 105 -9.52 25.42 -14.74
CA LEU A 105 -8.14 25.05 -14.38
C LEU A 105 -7.10 25.62 -15.35
N ARG A 106 -7.51 26.00 -16.57
CA ARG A 106 -6.57 26.61 -17.54
C ARG A 106 -6.09 27.99 -17.11
N SER A 107 -6.89 28.72 -16.33
CA SER A 107 -6.52 30.02 -15.76
C SER A 107 -5.64 29.92 -14.51
N TRP A 108 -5.42 28.71 -13.97
CA TRP A 108 -4.54 28.54 -12.81
C TRP A 108 -3.08 28.66 -13.22
N HIS A 109 -2.26 29.15 -12.29
CA HIS A 109 -0.81 29.14 -12.44
C HIS A 109 -0.31 27.70 -12.75
N PRO A 110 0.63 27.51 -13.69
CA PRO A 110 1.06 26.19 -14.15
C PRO A 110 1.42 25.20 -13.03
N PHE A 111 2.12 25.69 -12.00
CA PHE A 111 2.50 24.88 -10.84
C PHE A 111 1.30 24.37 -10.04
N LYS A 112 0.30 25.22 -9.76
CA LYS A 112 -0.91 24.81 -9.02
C LYS A 112 -1.72 23.81 -9.83
N ARG A 113 -1.79 24.01 -11.14
CA ARG A 113 -2.44 23.07 -12.06
C ARG A 113 -1.74 21.71 -12.04
N PHE A 114 -0.41 21.68 -12.12
CA PHE A 114 0.38 20.45 -12.01
C PHE A 114 0.07 19.71 -10.70
N LEU A 115 0.20 20.37 -9.54
CA LEU A 115 -0.07 19.73 -8.25
C LEU A 115 -1.47 19.12 -8.17
N TYR A 116 -2.49 19.82 -8.69
CA TYR A 116 -3.85 19.29 -8.70
C TYR A 116 -4.02 18.11 -9.67
N SER A 117 -3.48 18.23 -10.89
CA SER A 117 -3.58 17.20 -11.94
C SER A 117 -2.89 15.89 -11.59
N TYR A 118 -1.84 15.93 -10.77
CA TYR A 118 -1.10 14.75 -10.31
C TYR A 118 -1.31 14.45 -8.82
N SER A 119 -2.31 15.08 -8.19
CA SER A 119 -2.49 15.03 -6.73
C SER A 119 -2.68 13.62 -6.17
N LEU A 120 -3.36 12.71 -6.89
CA LEU A 120 -3.53 11.33 -6.48
C LEU A 120 -2.19 10.57 -6.42
N GLY A 121 -1.41 10.61 -7.50
CA GLY A 121 -0.09 9.97 -7.56
C GLY A 121 0.88 10.58 -6.53
N ILE A 122 0.86 11.91 -6.38
CA ILE A 122 1.66 12.61 -5.36
C ILE A 122 1.27 12.15 -3.95
N ALA A 123 -0.04 12.07 -3.65
CA ALA A 123 -0.51 11.63 -2.34
C ALA A 123 -0.09 10.18 -2.04
N MET A 124 -0.23 9.26 -3.00
CA MET A 124 0.21 7.87 -2.83
C MET A 124 1.72 7.78 -2.63
N ALA A 125 2.52 8.51 -3.42
CA ALA A 125 3.98 8.55 -3.26
C ALA A 125 4.43 9.15 -1.91
N LEU A 126 3.72 10.16 -1.41
CA LEU A 126 3.98 10.74 -0.08
C LEU A 126 3.63 9.75 1.04
N LEU A 127 2.50 9.04 0.94
CA LEU A 127 2.13 8.01 1.91
C LEU A 127 3.15 6.87 1.90
N PHE A 128 3.59 6.41 0.72
CA PHE A 128 4.70 5.47 0.60
C PHE A 128 5.97 5.99 1.29
N ALA A 129 6.40 7.23 1.01
CA ALA A 129 7.61 7.78 1.61
C ALA A 129 7.53 7.88 3.14
N LEU A 130 6.37 8.28 3.68
CA LEU A 130 6.14 8.35 5.12
C LEU A 130 6.14 6.96 5.74
N SER A 131 5.47 5.98 5.12
CA SER A 131 5.47 4.60 5.58
C SER A 131 6.86 3.99 5.52
N PHE A 132 7.60 4.19 4.43
CA PHE A 132 8.97 3.70 4.26
C PHE A 132 9.90 4.23 5.37
N VAL A 133 9.84 5.52 5.69
CA VAL A 133 10.63 6.10 6.79
C VAL A 133 10.25 5.50 8.14
N ALA A 134 8.95 5.32 8.39
CA ALA A 134 8.48 4.70 9.63
C ALA A 134 8.85 3.22 9.72
N HIS A 135 8.78 2.47 8.62
CA HIS A 135 9.20 1.08 8.51
C HIS A 135 10.70 0.95 8.79
N VAL A 136 11.56 1.71 8.12
CA VAL A 136 13.01 1.72 8.39
C VAL A 136 13.31 1.96 9.87
N SER A 137 12.62 2.93 10.47
CA SER A 137 12.83 3.29 11.89
C SER A 137 12.36 2.18 12.84
N GLY A 138 11.19 1.59 12.58
CA GLY A 138 10.65 0.48 13.36
C GLY A 138 11.49 -0.80 13.22
N SER A 139 11.85 -1.15 11.98
CA SER A 139 12.67 -2.32 11.65
C SER A 139 14.05 -2.22 12.29
N LEU A 140 14.70 -1.05 12.25
CA LEU A 140 15.96 -0.81 12.96
C LEU A 140 15.80 -1.00 14.47
N ALA A 141 14.74 -0.45 15.06
CA ALA A 141 14.49 -0.59 16.49
C ALA A 141 14.24 -2.05 16.89
N ALA A 142 13.47 -2.80 16.08
CA ALA A 142 13.21 -4.23 16.28
C ALA A 142 14.51 -5.06 16.14
N ALA A 143 15.33 -4.77 15.13
CA ALA A 143 16.61 -5.43 14.93
C ALA A 143 17.58 -5.21 16.11
N ASN A 144 17.60 -3.99 16.65
CA ASN A 144 18.42 -3.65 17.82
C ASN A 144 17.91 -4.26 19.12
N GLU A 145 16.59 -4.36 19.29
CA GLU A 145 15.99 -5.08 20.41
C GLU A 145 16.40 -6.56 20.38
N GLU A 146 16.27 -7.21 19.23
CA GLU A 146 16.69 -8.61 19.03
C GLU A 146 18.19 -8.79 19.28
N ALA A 147 19.03 -7.87 18.78
CA ALA A 147 20.46 -7.91 19.02
C ALA A 147 20.77 -7.85 20.53
N LEU A 148 20.08 -7.00 21.30
CA LEU A 148 20.27 -6.91 22.75
C LEU A 148 19.85 -8.19 23.48
N LEU A 149 18.75 -8.83 23.06
CA LEU A 149 18.30 -10.10 23.65
C LEU A 149 19.35 -11.21 23.47
N HIS A 150 20.11 -11.18 22.38
CA HIS A 150 21.13 -12.17 22.06
C HIS A 150 22.57 -11.73 22.39
N GLY A 151 22.77 -10.57 23.03
CA GLY A 151 24.09 -10.05 23.37
C GLY A 151 24.94 -9.62 22.16
N GLY A 152 24.29 -9.30 21.05
CA GLY A 152 24.90 -8.79 19.82
C GLY A 152 25.19 -7.29 19.84
N GLU A 153 25.69 -6.78 18.72
CA GLU A 153 25.98 -5.36 18.52
C GLU A 153 24.78 -4.62 17.93
N LEU A 154 24.65 -3.33 18.27
CA LEU A 154 23.59 -2.48 17.74
C LEU A 154 23.92 -2.01 16.33
N ASP A 155 22.94 -2.11 15.45
CA ASP A 155 22.96 -1.53 14.13
C ASP A 155 22.73 -0.01 14.16
N THR A 156 23.30 0.64 13.16
CA THR A 156 23.05 2.03 12.84
C THR A 156 22.02 2.12 11.72
N LEU A 157 21.38 3.29 11.56
CA LEU A 157 20.48 3.53 10.42
C LEU A 157 21.14 3.24 9.07
N GLY A 158 22.42 3.62 8.92
CA GLY A 158 23.17 3.42 7.69
C GLY A 158 23.45 1.95 7.40
N SER A 159 23.86 1.17 8.41
CA SER A 159 24.11 -0.28 8.25
C SER A 159 22.80 -1.04 7.98
N HIS A 160 21.72 -0.67 8.67
CA HIS A 160 20.41 -1.31 8.52
C HIS A 160 19.81 -1.08 7.13
N LEU A 161 19.87 0.15 6.59
CA LEU A 161 19.35 0.49 5.26
C LEU A 161 20.01 -0.26 4.11
N VAL A 162 21.25 -0.72 4.29
CA VAL A 162 21.96 -1.54 3.28
C VAL A 162 21.98 -3.03 3.66
N SER A 163 21.32 -3.40 4.75
CA SER A 163 21.27 -4.77 5.24
C SER A 163 20.36 -5.65 4.37
N ALA A 164 20.70 -6.93 4.24
CA ALA A 164 19.85 -7.88 3.55
C ALA A 164 18.51 -8.10 4.27
N ARG A 165 18.48 -7.96 5.60
CA ARG A 165 17.28 -8.13 6.42
C ARG A 165 16.21 -7.10 6.06
N PHE A 166 16.56 -5.81 6.09
CA PHE A 166 15.62 -4.73 5.76
C PHE A 166 15.04 -4.89 4.33
N TRP A 167 15.91 -5.18 3.36
CA TRP A 167 15.46 -5.38 1.98
C TRP A 167 14.66 -6.67 1.80
N PHE A 168 14.94 -7.72 2.58
CA PHE A 168 14.11 -8.92 2.59
C PHE A 168 12.69 -8.61 3.07
N GLU A 169 12.56 -7.85 4.16
CA GLU A 169 11.28 -7.36 4.71
C GLU A 169 10.49 -6.54 3.68
N SER A 170 11.13 -5.60 2.96
CA SER A 170 10.45 -4.87 1.88
C SER A 170 10.10 -5.78 0.69
N PHE A 171 11.08 -6.53 0.15
CA PHE A 171 10.88 -7.29 -1.08
C PHE A 171 9.90 -8.46 -0.93
N GLN A 172 9.79 -9.09 0.24
CA GLN A 172 8.82 -10.18 0.46
C GLN A 172 7.37 -9.72 0.29
N ASN A 173 7.07 -8.45 0.63
CA ASN A 173 5.73 -7.88 0.47
C ASN A 173 5.55 -7.27 -0.92
N TRP A 174 6.55 -6.54 -1.41
CA TRP A 174 6.45 -5.92 -2.72
C TRP A 174 6.20 -6.95 -3.83
N GLN A 175 6.85 -8.11 -3.76
CA GLN A 175 6.66 -9.15 -4.77
C GLN A 175 5.21 -9.65 -4.83
N SER A 176 4.54 -9.84 -3.69
CA SER A 176 3.15 -10.32 -3.68
C SER A 176 2.20 -9.25 -4.17
N GLU A 177 2.46 -7.98 -3.83
CA GLU A 177 1.62 -6.87 -4.27
C GLU A 177 1.71 -6.62 -5.78
N PHE A 178 2.91 -6.70 -6.36
CA PHE A 178 3.06 -6.61 -7.81
C PHE A 178 2.48 -7.83 -8.51
N LEU A 179 2.61 -9.03 -7.95
CA LEU A 179 2.00 -10.24 -8.50
C LEU A 179 0.47 -10.16 -8.47
N SER A 180 -0.14 -9.77 -7.35
CA SER A 180 -1.60 -9.65 -7.21
C SER A 180 -2.17 -8.65 -8.22
N THR A 181 -1.49 -7.52 -8.40
CA THR A 181 -1.84 -6.48 -9.38
C THR A 181 -1.73 -7.02 -10.81
N ALA A 182 -0.63 -7.69 -11.16
CA ALA A 182 -0.46 -8.28 -12.48
C ALA A 182 -1.52 -9.35 -12.78
N VAL A 183 -1.86 -10.18 -11.78
CA VAL A 183 -2.93 -11.16 -11.87
C VAL A 183 -4.27 -10.47 -12.12
N LEU A 184 -4.60 -9.39 -11.41
CA LEU A 184 -5.82 -8.63 -11.64
C LEU A 184 -5.89 -8.07 -13.07
N VAL A 185 -4.80 -7.43 -13.54
CA VAL A 185 -4.68 -6.86 -14.90
C VAL A 185 -4.90 -7.92 -15.98
N VAL A 186 -4.39 -9.13 -15.80
CA VAL A 186 -4.52 -10.24 -16.76
C VAL A 186 -5.89 -10.90 -16.65
N LEU A 187 -6.37 -11.18 -15.45
CA LEU A 187 -7.66 -11.83 -15.25
C LEU A 187 -8.83 -10.94 -15.65
N SER A 188 -8.72 -9.61 -15.54
CA SER A 188 -9.75 -8.67 -16.00
C SER A 188 -9.97 -8.72 -17.51
N ILE A 189 -9.04 -9.30 -18.28
CA ILE A 189 -9.20 -9.56 -19.71
C ILE A 189 -10.29 -10.61 -19.94
N PHE A 190 -10.26 -11.71 -19.20
CA PHE A 190 -11.04 -12.94 -19.48
C PHE A 190 -12.21 -13.17 -18.51
N LEU A 191 -12.13 -12.64 -17.29
CA LEU A 191 -13.13 -12.83 -16.23
C LEU A 191 -14.01 -11.60 -16.09
N ARG A 192 -15.21 -11.78 -15.54
CA ARG A 192 -16.20 -10.71 -15.34
C ARG A 192 -16.79 -10.76 -13.93
N PHE A 193 -16.84 -9.60 -13.28
CA PHE A 193 -17.59 -9.39 -12.05
C PHE A 193 -18.63 -8.29 -12.28
N HIS A 194 -19.90 -8.68 -12.36
CA HIS A 194 -20.99 -7.77 -12.69
C HIS A 194 -21.09 -6.62 -11.66
N GLY A 195 -20.88 -5.38 -12.13
CA GLY A 195 -20.98 -4.17 -11.32
C GLY A 195 -19.70 -3.75 -10.58
N SER A 196 -18.57 -4.42 -10.81
CA SER A 196 -17.26 -4.00 -10.28
C SER A 196 -16.59 -2.98 -11.21
N PRO A 197 -15.93 -1.92 -10.68
CA PRO A 197 -15.12 -1.01 -11.49
C PRO A 197 -13.85 -1.68 -12.06
N GLU A 198 -13.34 -2.73 -11.40
CA GLU A 198 -12.13 -3.48 -11.81
C GLU A 198 -12.46 -4.59 -12.85
N SER A 199 -13.64 -4.54 -13.47
CA SER A 199 -14.10 -5.54 -14.43
C SER A 199 -14.80 -4.89 -15.61
N LYS A 200 -14.54 -5.40 -16.81
CA LYS A 200 -15.29 -5.04 -18.01
C LYS A 200 -16.78 -5.42 -17.89
N PRO A 201 -17.67 -4.79 -18.67
CA PRO A 201 -19.05 -5.24 -18.86
C PRO A 201 -19.12 -6.73 -19.27
N VAL A 202 -20.19 -7.41 -18.87
CA VAL A 202 -20.34 -8.87 -19.10
C VAL A 202 -20.41 -9.21 -20.59
N ASP A 203 -20.93 -8.30 -21.41
CA ASP A 203 -21.05 -8.42 -22.86
C ASP A 203 -19.84 -7.89 -23.63
N ALA A 204 -18.84 -7.32 -22.94
CA ALA A 204 -17.64 -6.79 -23.58
C ALA A 204 -16.69 -7.93 -24.01
N PRO A 205 -16.15 -7.88 -25.26
CA PRO A 205 -15.21 -8.88 -25.75
C PRO A 205 -13.86 -8.81 -25.01
N ASP A 206 -13.07 -9.87 -25.09
CA ASP A 206 -11.78 -9.92 -24.40
C ASP A 206 -10.78 -8.90 -24.96
N GLU A 207 -10.87 -8.56 -26.25
CA GLU A 207 -9.98 -7.61 -26.89
C GLU A 207 -10.27 -6.14 -26.57
N SER A 208 -11.45 -5.81 -26.01
CA SER A 208 -11.77 -4.42 -25.64
C SER A 208 -10.97 -3.99 -24.42
N THR A 209 -10.32 -2.84 -24.51
CA THR A 209 -9.52 -2.24 -23.43
C THR A 209 -10.27 -1.08 -22.78
N GLY A 210 -10.11 -0.91 -21.47
CA GLY A 210 -10.73 0.16 -20.70
C GLY A 210 -12.17 -0.16 -20.26
N ALA A 211 -12.63 0.63 -19.28
CA ALA A 211 -14.01 0.66 -18.83
C ALA A 211 -14.83 1.74 -19.55
#